data_AF-A0A2V6EEY3-F1
#
_entry.id   AF-A0A2V6EEY3-F1
#
_cell.length_a   1.000
_cell.length_b   1.000
_cell.length_c   1.000
_cell.angle_alpha   90.00
_cell.angle_beta   90.00
_cell.angle_gamma   90.00
#
_symmetry.space_group_name_H-M   'P 1'
#
loop_
_entity.id
_entity.type
_entity.pdbx_description
1 polymer ?
#
loop_
_entity_poly.entity_id
_entity_poly.type
_entity_poly.pdbx_seq_one_letter_code
_entity_poly.pdbx_strand_id
1 'polypeptide(L)' 'GTGLGLYITKKVIDDHHGSIEVASTLGVGTTFTLRLPLHDK' A
#
# COMPACT_ATOMS: atom_id res chain seq x y z
N GLY A 1 -13.79 -10.57 -7.25
CA GLY A 1 -12.33 -10.82 -7.17
C GLY A 1 -12.03 -11.54 -5.87
N THR A 2 -10.96 -12.33 -5.82
CA THR A 2 -10.62 -13.21 -4.68
C THR A 2 -9.98 -12.51 -3.47
N GLY A 3 -9.88 -11.17 -3.49
CA GLY A 3 -9.23 -10.40 -2.41
C GLY A 3 -7.70 -10.46 -2.39
N LEU A 4 -7.07 -11.10 -3.38
CA LEU A 4 -5.62 -11.32 -3.40
C LEU A 4 -4.80 -10.06 -3.71
N GLY A 5 -5.36 -9.08 -4.42
CA GLY A 5 -4.62 -7.91 -4.88
C GLY A 5 -3.94 -7.14 -3.74
N LEU A 6 -4.72 -6.68 -2.76
CA LEU A 6 -4.17 -5.89 -1.66
C LEU A 6 -3.28 -6.73 -0.72
N TYR A 7 -3.55 -8.03 -0.60
CA TYR A 7 -2.69 -8.94 0.15
C TYR A 7 -1.29 -9.03 -0.48
N ILE A 8 -1.22 -9.24 -1.80
CA ILE A 8 0.05 -9.27 -2.54
C ILE A 8 0.75 -7.91 -2.43
N THR A 9 0.03 -6.81 -2.62
CA THR A 9 0.59 -5.45 -2.47
C THR A 9 1.18 -5.23 -1.08
N LYS A 10 0.47 -5.62 -0.02
CA LYS A 10 0.93 -5.47 1.37
C LYS A 10 2.22 -6.28 1.60
N LYS A 11 2.25 -7.53 1.12
CA LYS A 11 3.44 -8.38 1.21
C LYS A 11 4.65 -7.75 0.53
N VAL A 12 4.48 -7.25 -0.70
CA VAL A 12 5.56 -6.58 -1.44
C VAL A 12 6.08 -5.37 -0.66
N ILE A 13 5.20 -4.54 -0.09
CA ILE A 13 5.60 -3.36 0.68
C ILE A 13 6.37 -3.75 1.95
N ASP A 14 5.89 -4.76 2.67
CA ASP A 14 6.52 -5.24 3.90
C ASP A 14 7.91 -5.84 3.62
N ASP A 15 8.05 -6.61 2.54
CA ASP A 15 9.33 -7.18 2.09
C ASP A 15 10.35 -6.08 1.71
N HIS A 16 9.89 -4.89 1.33
CA HIS A 16 10.73 -3.71 1.04
C HIS A 16 10.84 -2.75 2.21
N HIS A 17 10.45 -3.16 3.42
CA HIS A 17 10.47 -2.32 4.63
C HIS A 17 9.71 -0.99 4.48
N GLY A 18 8.68 -0.99 3.65
CA GLY A 18 7.81 0.15 3.42
C GLY A 18 6.61 0.21 4.34
N SER A 19 5.72 1.17 4.05
CA SER A 19 4.41 1.28 4.70
C SER A 19 3.30 1.58 3.70
N ILE A 20 2.07 1.29 4.10
CA ILE A 20 0.86 1.61 3.35
C ILE A 20 -0.17 2.25 4.28
N GLU A 21 -0.76 3.35 3.83
CA GLU A 21 -1.82 4.09 4.52
C GLU A 21 -3.05 4.17 3.59
N VAL A 22 -4.24 4.16 4.18
CA VAL A 22 -5.50 4.24 3.44
C VAL A 22 -6.33 5.39 3.97
N ALA A 23 -6.73 6.28 3.08
CA ALA A 23 -7.69 7.35 3.36
C ALA A 23 -8.90 7.16 2.45
N SER A 24 -10.11 7.08 3.00
CA SER A 24 -11.34 6.92 2.23
C SER A 24 -12.39 7.92 2.69
N THR A 25 -13.11 8.50 1.74
CA THR A 25 -14.29 9.33 1.99
C THR A 25 -15.45 8.75 1.19
N LEU A 26 -16.52 8.38 1.89
CA LEU A 26 -17.71 7.77 1.28
C LEU A 26 -18.29 8.69 0.20
N GLY A 27 -18.60 8.12 -0.96
CA GLY A 27 -19.15 8.86 -2.10
C GLY A 27 -18.15 9.74 -2.85
N VAL A 28 -16.90 9.83 -2.40
CA VAL A 28 -15.82 10.59 -3.06
C VAL A 28 -14.77 9.65 -3.63
N GLY A 29 -14.25 8.73 -2.80
CA GLY A 29 -13.26 7.74 -3.23
C GLY A 29 -12.32 7.30 -2.12
N THR A 30 -11.32 6.51 -2.52
CA THR A 30 -10.30 5.96 -1.63
C THR A 30 -8.91 6.18 -2.23
N THR A 31 -7.99 6.63 -1.40
CA THR A 31 -6.58 6.84 -1.74
C THR A 31 -5.73 5.91 -0.89
N PHE A 32 -4.84 5.16 -1.56
CA PHE A 32 -3.81 4.36 -0.94
C PHE A 32 -2.47 5.07 -1.12
N THR A 33 -1.76 5.31 -0.02
CA THR A 33 -0.44 5.96 -0.03
C THR A 33 0.61 4.94 0.38
N LEU A 34 1.62 4.76 -0.46
CA LEU A 34 2.72 3.83 -0.23
C LEU A 34 4.00 4.63 0.06
N ARG A 35 4.79 4.21 1.04
CA ARG A 35 6.12 4.79 1.34
C ARG A 35 7.14 3.66 1.30
N LEU A 36 8.24 3.86 0.58
CA LEU A 36 9.35 2.93 0.52
C LEU A 36 10.63 3.67 0.95
N PRO A 37 11.54 3.02 1.72
CA PRO A 37 12.86 3.56 1.97
C PRO A 37 13.60 3.79 0.65
N LEU A 38 14.35 4.90 0.58
CA LEU A 38 15.32 5.08 -0.49
C LEU A 38 16.55 4.23 -0.14
N HIS A 39 17.12 3.54 -1.13
CA HIS A 39 18.44 2.95 -0.94
C HIS A 39 19.49 4.06 -0.91
N ASP A 40 20.26 4.12 0.17
CA ASP A 40 21.51 4.88 0.19
C ASP A 40 22.56 4.14 -0.65
N LYS A 41 23.28 4.89 -1.48
CA LYS A 41 24.36 4.37 -2.35
C LYS A 41 25.64 4.10 -1.56
#